data_AF-A0A662TUZ9-F1
#
_entry.id   AF-A0A662TUZ9-F1
#
_cell.length_a   1.000
_cell.length_b   1.000
_cell.length_c   1.000
_cell.angle_alpha   90.00
_cell.angle_beta   90.00
_cell.angle_gamma   90.00
#
_symmetry.space_group_name_H-M   'P 1'
#
loop_
_entity.id
_entity.type
_entity.pdbx_description
1 polymer ?
#
loop_
_entity_poly.entity_id
_entity_poly.type
_entity_poly.pdbx_seq_one_letter_code
_entity_poly.pdbx_strand_id
1 'polypeptide(L)'
;MTGMDLVQVADMLGITPDRVFEICTKGQRIEGFLGILFFVLWVFGALCLARRLAKIAHEDEYEEMRGYYGVAALIILITLTIFLWYTYHFVLQLLCPEYMVIKEIWR
;
A
#
# COMPACT_ATOMS: atom_id res chain seq x y z
N MET A 1 -3.97 21.45 13.37
CA MET A 1 -4.21 21.22 11.93
C MET A 1 -4.84 22.47 11.37
N THR A 2 -4.04 23.45 10.93
CA THR A 2 -4.54 24.48 10.01
C THR A 2 -4.44 23.87 8.62
N GLY A 3 -5.46 23.10 8.24
CA GLY A 3 -5.54 22.49 6.91
C GLY A 3 -5.50 23.61 5.88
N MET A 4 -4.54 23.53 4.96
CA MET A 4 -4.42 24.48 3.88
C MET A 4 -5.68 24.40 3.02
N ASP A 5 -6.35 25.54 2.85
CA ASP A 5 -7.67 25.60 2.21
C ASP A 5 -7.55 25.19 0.73
N LEU A 6 -8.60 24.60 0.15
CA LEU A 6 -8.65 24.18 -1.26
C LEU A 6 -8.25 25.33 -2.20
N VAL A 7 -8.64 26.55 -1.83
CA VAL A 7 -8.30 27.79 -2.55
C VAL A 7 -6.80 28.08 -2.52
N GLN A 8 -6.11 27.82 -1.40
CA GLN A 8 -4.67 28.04 -1.27
C GLN A 8 -3.87 27.03 -2.10
N VAL A 9 -4.32 25.77 -2.14
CA VAL A 9 -3.71 24.75 -3.02
C VAL A 9 -3.92 25.09 -4.49
N ALA A 10 -5.12 25.54 -4.85
CA ALA A 10 -5.44 25.97 -6.20
C ALA A 10 -4.54 27.12 -6.66
N ASP A 11 -4.31 28.11 -5.79
CA ASP A 11 -3.42 29.25 -6.04
C ASP A 11 -1.95 28.82 -6.20
N MET A 12 -1.45 27.92 -5.35
CA MET A 12 -0.07 27.39 -5.47
C MET A 12 0.16 26.61 -6.78
N LEU A 13 -0.88 25.94 -7.29
CA LEU A 13 -0.82 25.16 -8.52
C LEU A 13 -1.21 25.98 -9.76
N GLY A 14 -1.66 27.23 -9.60
CA GLY A 14 -2.11 28.10 -10.69
C GLY A 14 -3.35 27.58 -11.44
N ILE A 15 -4.22 26.83 -10.75
CA ILE A 15 -5.44 26.21 -11.34
C ILE A 15 -6.68 26.62 -10.55
N THR A 16 -7.88 26.31 -11.10
CA THR A 16 -9.14 26.62 -10.40
C THR A 16 -9.42 25.62 -9.26
N PRO A 17 -10.11 26.05 -8.18
CA PRO A 17 -10.50 25.15 -7.08
C PRO A 17 -11.35 23.97 -7.55
N ASP A 18 -12.23 24.17 -8.53
CA ASP A 18 -13.04 23.10 -9.13
C ASP A 18 -12.17 22.01 -9.77
N ARG A 19 -11.06 22.40 -10.39
CA ARG A 19 -10.11 21.47 -10.99
C ARG A 19 -9.36 20.68 -9.92
N VAL A 20 -8.93 21.32 -8.83
CA VAL A 20 -8.33 20.64 -7.66
C VAL A 20 -9.32 19.60 -7.11
N PHE A 21 -10.58 19.98 -6.92
CA PHE A 21 -11.62 19.08 -6.42
C PHE A 21 -11.83 17.87 -7.34
N GLU A 22 -11.85 18.07 -8.66
CA GLU A 22 -11.98 16.99 -9.64
C GLU A 22 -10.79 16.01 -9.55
N ILE A 23 -9.56 16.53 -9.48
CA ILE A 23 -8.34 15.73 -9.36
C ILE A 23 -8.36 14.92 -8.06
N CYS A 24 -8.69 15.57 -6.92
CA CYS A 24 -8.78 14.91 -5.62
C CYS A 24 -9.81 13.79 -5.61
N THR A 25 -11.00 14.03 -6.18
CA THR A 25 -12.08 13.03 -6.21
C THR A 25 -11.69 11.82 -7.04
N LYS A 26 -11.08 12.02 -8.22
CA LYS A 26 -10.59 10.92 -9.07
C LYS A 26 -9.44 10.18 -8.41
N GLY A 27 -8.47 10.92 -7.86
CA GLY A 27 -7.31 10.37 -7.15
C GLY A 27 -7.70 9.52 -5.95
N GLN A 28 -8.64 9.99 -5.11
CA GLN A 28 -9.16 9.22 -3.98
C GLN A 28 -9.83 7.90 -4.40
N ARG A 29 -10.59 7.90 -5.51
CA ARG A 29 -11.21 6.65 -6.01
C ARG A 29 -10.16 5.64 -6.45
N ILE A 30 -9.14 6.10 -7.19
CA ILE A 30 -8.05 5.24 -7.65
C ILE A 30 -7.23 4.75 -6.47
N GLU A 31 -6.94 5.63 -5.50
CA GLU A 31 -6.26 5.26 -4.27
C GLU A 31 -7.02 4.21 -3.47
N GLY A 32 -8.33 4.40 -3.28
CA GLY A 32 -9.17 3.41 -2.59
C GLY A 32 -9.17 2.06 -3.30
N PHE A 33 -9.30 2.05 -4.63
CA PHE A 33 -9.26 0.82 -5.42
C PHE A 33 -7.91 0.10 -5.31
N LEU A 34 -6.80 0.83 -5.47
CA LEU A 34 -5.46 0.27 -5.33
C LEU A 34 -5.22 -0.24 -3.91
N GLY A 35 -5.68 0.49 -2.88
CA GLY A 35 -5.55 0.09 -1.49
C GLY A 35 -6.21 -1.27 -1.24
N ILE A 36 -7.43 -1.46 -1.74
CA ILE A 36 -8.15 -2.75 -1.65
C ILE A 36 -7.39 -3.84 -2.41
N LEU A 37 -6.94 -3.57 -3.63
CA LEU A 37 -6.21 -4.53 -4.45
C LEU A 37 -4.93 -5.03 -3.76
N PHE A 38 -4.10 -4.10 -3.26
CA PHE A 38 -2.85 -4.44 -2.58
C PHE A 38 -3.09 -5.13 -1.25
N PHE A 39 -4.15 -4.77 -0.53
CA PHE A 39 -4.58 -5.49 0.67
C PHE A 39 -4.95 -6.94 0.35
N VAL A 40 -5.75 -7.18 -0.70
CA VAL A 40 -6.13 -8.54 -1.13
C VAL A 40 -4.89 -9.35 -1.52
N LEU A 41 -3.94 -8.76 -2.25
CA LEU A 41 -2.68 -9.41 -2.61
C LEU A 41 -1.85 -9.77 -1.38
N TRP A 42 -1.77 -8.88 -0.40
CA TRP A 42 -1.07 -9.13 0.86
C TRP A 42 -1.71 -10.29 1.63
N VAL A 43 -3.04 -10.28 1.79
CA VAL A 43 -3.79 -11.35 2.47
C VAL A 43 -3.57 -12.68 1.76
N PHE A 44 -3.64 -12.70 0.43
CA PHE A 44 -3.41 -13.92 -0.34
C PHE A 44 -1.99 -14.46 -0.15
N GLY A 45 -0.98 -13.58 -0.19
CA GLY A 45 0.41 -13.95 0.07
C GLY A 45 0.61 -14.53 1.49
N ALA A 46 0.03 -13.89 2.51
CA ALA A 46 0.08 -14.35 3.89
C ALA A 46 -0.60 -15.73 4.07
N LEU A 47 -1.76 -15.95 3.44
CA LEU A 47 -2.46 -17.24 3.48
C LEU A 47 -1.66 -18.35 2.79
N CYS A 48 -1.04 -18.07 1.64
CA CYS A 48 -0.15 -19.02 0.95
C CYS A 48 1.04 -19.41 1.82
N LEU A 49 1.65 -18.44 2.50
CA LEU A 49 2.76 -18.67 3.42
C LEU A 49 2.33 -19.51 4.64
N ALA A 50 1.20 -19.16 5.25
CA ALA A 50 0.62 -19.90 6.37
C ALA A 50 0.28 -21.35 5.99
N ARG A 51 -0.32 -21.56 4.81
CA ARG A 51 -0.61 -22.91 4.30
C ARG A 51 0.67 -23.73 4.10
N ARG A 52 1.74 -23.10 3.58
CA ARG A 52 3.02 -23.77 3.36
C ARG A 52 3.69 -24.15 4.68
N LEU A 53 3.66 -23.25 5.67
CA LEU A 53 4.15 -23.55 7.03
C LEU A 53 3.36 -24.68 7.69
N ALA A 54 2.02 -24.67 7.57
CA ALA A 54 1.17 -25.71 8.13
C ALA A 54 1.48 -27.09 7.52
N LYS A 55 1.77 -27.14 6.21
CA LYS A 55 2.19 -28.38 5.54
C LYS A 55 3.54 -28.89 6.07
N ILE A 56 4.53 -28.01 6.18
CA ILE A 56 5.87 -28.35 6.69
C ILE A 56 5.78 -28.85 8.15
N ALA A 57 5.00 -28.16 9.00
CA ALA A 57 4.83 -28.53 10.39
C ALA A 57 4.14 -29.88 10.63
N HIS A 58 3.40 -30.39 9.64
CA HIS A 58 2.76 -31.71 9.67
C HIS A 58 3.70 -32.83 9.14
N GLU A 59 4.68 -32.49 8.32
CA GLU A 59 5.63 -33.44 7.73
C GLU A 59 6.94 -33.56 8.55
N ASP A 60 7.34 -32.52 9.30
CA ASP A 60 8.57 -32.51 10.09
C ASP A 60 8.39 -33.01 11.54
N GLU A 61 9.05 -34.12 11.87
CA GLU A 61 9.12 -34.73 13.21
C GLU A 61 10.07 -34.02 14.21
N TYR A 62 10.86 -33.04 13.77
CA TYR A 62 11.93 -32.42 14.56
C TYR A 62 11.60 -30.99 15.00
N GLU A 63 11.47 -30.77 16.31
CA GLU A 63 11.10 -29.47 16.91
C GLU A 63 12.10 -28.33 16.63
N GLU A 64 13.39 -28.63 16.47
CA GLU A 64 14.44 -27.61 16.25
C GLU A 64 14.31 -26.86 14.91
N MET A 65 13.74 -27.48 13.86
CA MET A 65 13.59 -26.80 12.57
C MET A 65 12.40 -25.81 12.52
N ARG A 66 11.41 -25.94 13.42
CA ARG A 66 10.25 -25.03 13.46
C ARG A 66 10.62 -23.57 13.70
N GLY A 67 11.65 -23.31 14.51
CA GLY A 67 12.14 -21.95 14.77
C GLY A 67 12.67 -21.26 13.52
N TYR A 68 13.46 -21.99 12.71
CA TYR A 68 14.01 -21.47 11.46
C TYR A 68 12.92 -21.19 10.41
N TYR A 69 11.92 -22.07 10.27
CA TYR A 69 10.81 -21.85 9.36
C TYR A 69 9.93 -20.65 9.77
N GLY A 70 9.71 -20.44 11.07
CA GLY A 70 8.99 -19.27 11.59
C GLY A 70 9.72 -17.96 11.27
N VAL A 71 11.04 -17.90 11.52
CA VAL A 71 11.86 -16.72 11.19
C VAL A 71 11.88 -16.48 9.68
N ALA A 72 12.05 -17.52 8.86
CA ALA A 72 12.04 -17.38 7.41
C ALA A 72 10.70 -16.86 6.89
N ALA A 73 9.57 -17.35 7.42
CA ALA A 73 8.25 -16.84 7.06
C ALA A 73 8.05 -15.38 7.49
N LEU A 74 8.52 -15.00 8.68
CA LEU A 74 8.46 -13.61 9.12
C LEU A 74 9.24 -12.70 8.15
N ILE A 75 10.45 -13.10 7.76
CA ILE A 75 11.26 -12.35 6.78
C ILE A 75 10.51 -12.22 5.45
N ILE A 76 9.94 -13.33 4.93
CA ILE A 76 9.17 -13.32 3.68
C ILE A 76 7.99 -12.36 3.77
N LEU A 77 7.24 -12.38 4.88
CA LEU A 77 6.09 -11.50 5.08
C LEU A 77 6.50 -10.03 5.18
N ILE A 78 7.61 -9.72 5.88
CA ILE A 78 8.17 -8.37 5.96
C ILE A 78 8.58 -7.90 4.57
N THR A 79 9.35 -8.70 3.82
CA THR A 79 9.78 -8.35 2.46
C THR A 79 8.58 -8.15 1.53
N LEU A 80 7.58 -9.02 1.59
CA LEU A 80 6.35 -8.89 0.81
C LEU A 80 5.60 -7.59 1.15
N THR A 81 5.49 -7.26 2.44
CA THR A 81 4.83 -6.04 2.91
C THR A 81 5.54 -4.80 2.41
N ILE A 82 6.87 -4.76 2.56
CA ILE A 82 7.70 -3.65 2.06
C ILE A 82 7.54 -3.50 0.55
N PHE A 83 7.65 -4.60 -0.20
CA PHE A 83 7.51 -4.60 -1.64
C PHE A 83 6.13 -4.07 -2.09
N LEU A 84 5.04 -4.62 -1.54
CA LEU A 84 3.68 -4.20 -1.87
C LEU A 84 3.44 -2.73 -1.52
N TRP A 85 3.98 -2.25 -0.39
CA TRP A 85 3.90 -0.84 -0.01
C TRP A 85 4.60 0.09 -1.01
N TYR A 86 5.85 -0.23 -1.39
CA TYR A 86 6.58 0.56 -2.37
C TYR A 86 5.91 0.54 -3.75
N THR A 87 5.46 -0.65 -4.19
CA THR A 87 4.76 -0.77 -5.47
C THR A 87 3.43 0.00 -5.45
N TYR A 88 2.68 -0.01 -4.35
CA TYR A 88 1.45 0.78 -4.19
C TYR A 88 1.72 2.27 -4.40
N HIS A 89 2.73 2.83 -3.72
CA HIS A 89 3.10 4.23 -3.86
C HIS A 89 3.59 4.57 -5.27
N PHE A 90 4.40 3.69 -5.87
CA PHE A 90 4.90 3.87 -7.23
C PHE A 90 3.76 3.88 -8.26
N VAL A 91 2.81 2.93 -8.14
CA VAL A 91 1.64 2.85 -9.02
C VAL A 91 0.74 4.07 -8.85
N LEU A 92 0.56 4.57 -7.63
CA LEU A 92 -0.17 5.82 -7.38
C LEU A 92 0.49 7.04 -8.04
N GLN A 93 1.81 7.15 -7.94
CA GLN A 93 2.55 8.23 -8.61
C GLN A 93 2.43 8.14 -10.13
N LEU A 94 2.41 6.93 -10.70
CA LEU A 94 2.27 6.72 -12.13
C LEU A 94 0.85 7.04 -12.63
N LEU A 95 -0.19 6.61 -11.91
CA LEU A 95 -1.58 6.75 -12.33
C LEU A 95 -2.18 8.12 -11.99
N CYS A 96 -1.75 8.75 -10.89
CA CYS A 96 -2.30 10.01 -10.42
C CYS A 96 -1.20 10.94 -9.88
N PRO A 97 -0.25 11.39 -10.73
CA PRO A 97 0.85 12.25 -10.30
C PRO A 97 0.35 13.57 -9.70
N GLU A 98 -0.63 14.22 -10.34
CA GLU A 98 -1.22 15.48 -9.86
C GLU A 98 -1.88 15.33 -8.48
N TYR A 99 -2.57 14.21 -8.26
CA TYR A 99 -3.19 13.91 -6.97
C TYR A 99 -2.13 13.71 -5.88
N MET A 100 -1.03 13.02 -6.19
CA MET A 100 0.07 12.81 -5.25
C MET A 100 0.73 14.14 -4.87
N VAL A 101 0.92 15.06 -5.83
CA VAL A 101 1.43 16.41 -5.57
C VAL A 101 0.49 17.18 -4.64
N ILE A 102 -0.82 17.21 -4.93
CA ILE A 102 -1.80 17.87 -4.06
C ILE A 102 -1.79 17.27 -2.64
N LYS A 103 -1.70 15.94 -2.54
CA LYS A 103 -1.66 15.22 -1.27
C LYS A 103 -0.39 15.50 -0.48
N GLU A 104 0.74 15.68 -1.16
CA GLU A 104 2.02 16.09 -0.54
C GLU A 104 1.91 17.50 0.05
N ILE A 105 1.32 18.44 -0.71
CA ILE A 105 1.14 19.84 -0.29
C ILE A 105 0.16 19.93 0.91
N TRP A 106 -0.83 19.04 0.99
CA TRP A 106 -1.76 18.97 2.11
C TRP A 106 -1.21 18.31 3.38
N ARG A 107 -0.07 17.63 3.31
CA ARG A 107 0.48 16.85 4.42
C ARG A 107 1.22 17.73 5.43
#